data_AF-A0A1R4GJS7-F1
#
_entry.id   AF-A0A1R4GJS7-F1
#
_cell.length_a   1.000
_cell.length_b   1.000
_cell.length_c   1.000
_cell.angle_alpha   90.00
_cell.angle_beta   90.00
_cell.angle_gamma   90.00
#
_symmetry.space_group_name_H-M   'P 1'
#
loop_
_entity.id
_entity.type
_entity.pdbx_description
1 polymer ?
#
loop_
_entity_poly.entity_id
_entity_poly.type
_entity_poly.pdbx_seq_one_letter_code
_entity_poly.pdbx_strand_id
1 'polypeptide(L)'
;MEQSLNDGEVNAEQSHNDTAEVEGSGGFELHLENFEGPFDLLLTLIGNRKLDVTELALSTVTGEFISYVSKLEGEGSLDKASEFIVVAATLLDLKIASLLPAGDVVDREDVALLEARDLLFARLLQYRAFKHAAKWLSGHLDAESGRHARQVKLERKFVERTPELVWTLTLDDFAALALLAMTPREIPTVGLDHLHAPLVSIREQAAEIVAQLRGAGSLSFRELIAGVASRGVIVARFLAALELYRRSAVTFEQLEPLGELTITWSGHDFADESLATLGADYD
;
A
#
# COMPACT_ATOMS: atom_id res chain seq x y z
N MET A 1 -77.34 2.72 -14.78
CA MET A 1 -77.05 2.16 -13.44
C MET A 1 -76.33 0.86 -13.68
N GLU A 2 -75.03 0.96 -14.01
CA GLU A 2 -73.85 0.96 -13.10
C GLU A 2 -73.26 -0.48 -13.14
N GLN A 3 -72.19 -0.80 -13.88
CA GLN A 3 -70.76 -0.45 -13.68
C GLN A 3 -70.35 -0.38 -12.21
N SER A 4 -69.29 -0.98 -11.69
CA SER A 4 -68.36 -2.08 -12.02
C SER A 4 -67.31 -2.01 -10.89
N LEU A 5 -66.94 -3.17 -10.34
CA LEU A 5 -65.77 -3.48 -9.49
C LEU A 5 -64.72 -2.37 -9.29
N ASN A 6 -64.37 -2.09 -8.02
CA ASN A 6 -62.97 -1.89 -7.63
C ASN A 6 -62.76 -2.16 -6.13
N ASP A 7 -61.95 -3.17 -5.82
CA ASP A 7 -61.24 -3.38 -4.53
C ASP A 7 -60.21 -2.23 -4.37
N GLY A 8 -59.78 -1.73 -3.20
CA GLY A 8 -59.56 -2.36 -1.91
C GLY A 8 -58.06 -2.31 -1.60
N GLU A 9 -57.48 -1.13 -1.28
CA GLU A 9 -56.11 -1.02 -0.73
C GLU A 9 -55.97 0.15 0.27
N VAL A 10 -55.05 -0.03 1.23
CA VAL A 10 -55.11 0.44 2.63
C VAL A 10 -53.97 1.44 2.94
N ASN A 11 -54.32 2.50 3.68
CA ASN A 11 -53.55 3.41 4.56
C ASN A 11 -52.00 3.46 4.52
N ALA A 12 -51.42 4.66 4.41
CA ALA A 12 -50.98 5.48 5.57
C ALA A 12 -50.10 6.68 5.15
N GLU A 13 -50.62 7.91 5.27
CA GLU A 13 -49.83 9.14 5.33
C GLU A 13 -50.32 9.96 6.52
N GLN A 14 -49.48 10.16 7.53
CA GLN A 14 -49.64 11.23 8.52
C GLN A 14 -48.29 11.88 8.79
N SER A 15 -48.22 13.12 8.33
CA SER A 15 -47.18 14.11 8.58
C SER A 15 -47.29 14.62 10.02
N HIS A 16 -46.17 14.71 10.72
CA HIS A 16 -46.04 15.64 11.84
C HIS A 16 -44.72 16.40 11.74
N ASN A 17 -44.88 17.71 11.68
CA ASN A 17 -43.84 18.72 11.63
C ASN A 17 -43.38 18.96 13.08
N ASP A 18 -42.07 19.00 13.32
CA ASP A 18 -41.57 19.71 14.50
C ASP A 18 -40.32 20.50 14.14
N THR A 19 -40.43 21.81 14.37
CA THR A 19 -39.43 22.82 14.08
C THR A 19 -38.85 23.21 15.44
N ALA A 20 -37.62 22.79 15.73
CA ALA A 20 -36.90 23.20 16.92
C ALA A 20 -35.67 24.03 16.51
N GLU A 21 -35.52 25.15 17.21
CA GLU A 21 -34.62 26.27 16.97
C GLU A 21 -33.15 25.85 17.03
N VAL A 22 -32.36 26.34 16.06
CA VAL A 22 -30.91 26.17 16.03
C VAL A 22 -30.27 27.40 16.66
N GLU A 23 -30.04 27.35 17.97
CA GLU A 23 -29.06 28.20 18.64
C GLU A 23 -27.72 27.47 18.74
N GLY A 24 -26.64 28.19 18.45
CA GLY A 24 -25.33 27.64 18.19
C GLY A 24 -24.69 26.91 19.39
N SER A 25 -24.25 25.68 19.13
CA SER A 25 -23.06 25.13 19.75
C SER A 25 -22.28 24.37 18.67
N GLY A 26 -20.99 24.69 18.52
CA GLY A 26 -20.08 24.06 17.55
C GLY A 26 -19.65 22.65 17.97
N GLY A 27 -20.61 21.79 18.30
CA GLY A 27 -20.40 20.38 18.58
C GLY A 27 -20.77 19.56 17.36
N PHE A 28 -19.76 19.08 16.63
CA PHE A 28 -19.97 18.07 15.59
C PHE A 28 -20.25 16.73 16.27
N GLU A 29 -21.51 16.33 16.29
CA GLU A 29 -21.95 15.03 16.78
C GLU A 29 -21.93 14.04 15.61
N LEU A 30 -20.85 13.28 15.50
CA LEU A 30 -20.71 12.19 14.52
C LEU A 30 -21.09 10.88 15.21
N HIS A 31 -22.20 10.28 14.80
CA HIS A 31 -22.52 8.90 15.16
C HIS A 31 -21.54 7.98 14.43
N LEU A 32 -20.73 7.24 15.21
CA LEU A 32 -19.56 6.52 14.74
C LEU A 32 -19.72 5.02 15.02
N GLU A 33 -20.23 4.25 14.06
CA GLU A 33 -20.20 2.78 14.17
C GLU A 33 -19.58 2.05 12.95
N ASN A 34 -19.20 2.71 11.85
CA ASN A 34 -18.90 1.98 10.60
C ASN A 34 -17.69 2.49 9.82
N PHE A 35 -16.49 2.54 10.43
CA PHE A 35 -15.25 2.69 9.66
C PHE A 35 -14.58 1.33 9.45
N GLU A 36 -14.17 1.06 8.21
CA GLU A 36 -13.46 -0.17 7.82
C GLU A 36 -11.97 -0.14 8.18
N GLY A 37 -11.46 0.97 8.73
CA GLY A 37 -10.07 1.11 9.17
C GLY A 37 -9.63 2.57 9.32
N PRO A 38 -8.37 2.81 9.73
CA PRO A 38 -7.86 4.16 10.01
C PRO A 38 -7.79 5.06 8.76
N PHE A 39 -7.49 4.48 7.59
CA PHE A 39 -7.46 5.24 6.34
C PHE A 39 -8.84 5.74 5.92
N ASP A 40 -9.90 4.99 6.25
CA ASP A 40 -11.26 5.40 5.92
C ASP A 40 -11.73 6.60 6.74
N LEU A 41 -11.39 6.57 8.03
CA LEU A 41 -11.59 7.70 8.91
C LEU A 41 -10.83 8.92 8.39
N LEU A 42 -9.55 8.77 8.05
CA LEU A 42 -8.75 9.87 7.51
C LEU A 42 -9.33 10.45 6.22
N LEU A 43 -9.75 9.60 5.27
CA LEU A 43 -10.40 10.08 4.05
C LEU A 43 -11.69 10.86 4.35
N THR A 44 -12.45 10.45 5.36
CA THR A 44 -13.68 11.13 5.75
C THR A 44 -13.38 12.49 6.38
N LEU A 45 -12.41 12.55 7.30
CA LEU A 45 -11.97 13.80 7.94
C LEU A 45 -11.39 14.79 6.91
N ILE A 46 -10.58 14.31 5.96
CA ILE A 46 -10.01 15.12 4.87
C ILE A 46 -11.12 15.58 3.91
N GLY A 47 -12.03 14.68 3.52
CA GLY A 47 -13.12 14.98 2.59
C GLY A 47 -14.08 16.05 3.11
N ASN A 48 -14.37 16.04 4.41
CA ASN A 48 -15.25 17.02 5.06
C ASN A 48 -14.66 18.44 5.08
N ARG A 49 -13.32 18.58 5.09
CA ARG A 49 -12.67 19.90 5.18
C ARG A 49 -12.45 20.60 3.85
N LYS A 50 -12.82 20.00 2.70
CA LYS A 50 -12.80 20.61 1.35
C LYS A 50 -11.54 21.43 1.00
N LEU A 51 -10.38 21.14 1.58
CA LEU A 51 -9.22 22.05 1.50
C LEU A 51 -7.97 21.34 1.02
N ASP A 52 -7.27 22.05 0.15
CA ASP A 52 -6.02 21.71 -0.50
C ASP A 52 -5.03 21.05 0.46
N VAL A 53 -4.40 19.99 -0.06
CA VAL A 53 -3.41 19.10 0.56
C VAL A 53 -2.17 19.90 1.00
N THR A 54 -2.32 20.77 2.00
CA THR A 54 -1.30 21.68 2.52
C THR A 54 -1.11 21.45 4.01
N GLU A 55 0.06 21.81 4.52
CA GLU A 55 0.54 21.52 5.89
C GLU A 55 -0.43 21.95 7.01
N LEU A 56 -1.22 23.01 6.80
CA LEU A 56 -2.22 23.49 7.76
C LEU A 56 -3.36 22.48 7.99
N ALA A 57 -3.67 21.62 7.01
CA ALA A 57 -4.72 20.61 7.11
C ALA A 57 -4.31 19.41 8.00
N LEU A 58 -3.02 19.05 8.01
CA LEU A 58 -2.55 17.85 8.71
C LEU A 58 -2.64 17.98 10.23
N SER A 59 -2.29 19.14 10.79
CA SER A 59 -2.33 19.38 12.24
C SER A 59 -3.76 19.29 12.82
N THR A 60 -4.74 19.68 12.02
CA THR A 60 -6.16 19.70 12.39
C THR A 60 -6.77 18.31 12.25
N VAL A 61 -6.53 17.64 11.13
CA VAL A 61 -6.97 16.25 10.90
C VAL A 61 -6.36 15.32 11.95
N THR A 62 -5.09 15.52 12.32
CA THR A 62 -4.44 14.77 13.40
C THR A 62 -5.18 14.95 14.72
N GLY A 63 -5.59 16.16 15.07
CA GLY A 63 -6.34 16.41 16.31
C GLY A 63 -7.69 15.69 16.34
N GLU A 64 -8.41 15.70 15.23
CA GLU A 64 -9.70 14.99 15.10
C GLU A 64 -9.52 13.47 15.13
N PHE A 65 -8.50 12.96 14.44
CA PHE A 65 -8.17 11.53 14.45
C PHE A 65 -7.84 11.03 15.85
N ILE A 66 -6.98 11.74 16.59
CA ILE A 66 -6.64 11.39 17.97
C ILE A 66 -7.88 11.47 18.88
N SER A 67 -8.72 12.49 18.72
CA SER A 67 -9.97 12.60 19.49
C SER A 67 -10.94 11.46 19.22
N TYR A 68 -10.97 10.94 17.99
CA TYR A 68 -11.75 9.76 17.65
C TYR A 68 -11.18 8.50 18.30
N VAL A 69 -9.88 8.27 18.16
CA VAL A 69 -9.20 7.10 18.72
C VAL A 69 -9.33 7.07 20.25
N SER A 70 -9.24 8.22 20.92
CA SER A 70 -9.43 8.32 22.38
C SER A 70 -10.84 8.01 22.85
N LYS A 71 -11.84 8.07 21.97
CA LYS A 71 -13.23 7.69 22.27
C LYS A 71 -13.52 6.22 21.97
N LEU A 72 -12.57 5.50 21.35
CA LEU A 72 -12.74 4.13 20.86
C LEU A 72 -12.54 3.05 21.95
N GLU A 73 -12.85 3.36 23.22
CA GLU A 73 -12.62 2.48 24.37
C GLU A 73 -13.79 1.48 24.55
N GLY A 74 -13.51 0.17 24.41
CA GLY A 74 -14.45 -0.92 24.68
C GLY A 74 -13.89 -2.32 24.38
N GLU A 75 -14.39 -3.36 25.06
CA GLU A 75 -13.84 -4.75 25.07
C GLU A 75 -13.76 -5.45 23.69
N GLY A 76 -14.37 -4.90 22.63
CA GLY A 76 -14.32 -5.42 21.26
C GLY A 76 -13.42 -4.65 20.27
N SER A 77 -12.73 -3.59 20.72
CA SER A 77 -11.94 -2.72 19.85
C SER A 77 -10.44 -3.03 19.80
N LEU A 78 -9.94 -3.95 20.64
CA LEU A 78 -8.50 -4.19 20.81
C LEU A 78 -7.76 -4.60 19.52
N ASP A 79 -8.33 -5.48 18.70
CA ASP A 79 -7.68 -5.92 17.45
C ASP A 79 -7.66 -4.80 16.40
N LYS A 80 -8.72 -3.98 16.34
CA LYS A 80 -8.77 -2.78 15.49
C LYS A 80 -7.84 -1.68 16.01
N ALA A 81 -7.64 -1.59 17.33
CA ALA A 81 -6.87 -0.52 17.95
C ALA A 81 -5.41 -0.49 17.48
N SER A 82 -4.80 -1.64 17.19
CA SER A 82 -3.38 -1.69 16.77
C SER A 82 -3.12 -0.88 15.49
N GLU A 83 -3.99 -0.99 14.48
CA GLU A 83 -3.85 -0.25 13.22
C GLU A 83 -4.07 1.26 13.42
N PHE A 84 -5.05 1.62 14.26
CA PHE A 84 -5.32 3.02 14.60
C PHE A 84 -4.19 3.64 15.42
N ILE A 85 -3.55 2.89 16.32
CA ILE A 85 -2.44 3.36 17.14
C ILE A 85 -1.20 3.64 16.28
N VAL A 86 -0.87 2.78 15.32
CA VAL A 86 0.27 3.01 14.42
C VAL A 86 0.06 4.30 13.63
N VAL A 87 -1.12 4.48 13.03
CA VAL A 87 -1.45 5.69 12.27
C VAL A 87 -1.51 6.92 13.17
N ALA A 88 -2.03 6.79 14.39
CA ALA A 88 -2.04 7.86 15.39
C ALA A 88 -0.62 8.33 15.74
N ALA A 89 0.29 7.40 15.99
CA ALA A 89 1.69 7.70 16.29
C ALA A 89 2.36 8.43 15.12
N THR A 90 2.22 7.92 13.89
CA THR A 90 2.76 8.58 12.69
C THR A 90 2.21 10.00 12.51
N LEU A 91 0.91 10.21 12.70
CA LEU A 91 0.31 11.55 12.58
C LEU A 91 0.81 12.51 13.67
N LEU A 92 1.01 12.01 14.88
CA LEU A 92 1.54 12.79 15.98
C LEU A 92 2.98 13.24 15.70
N ASP A 93 3.82 12.32 15.21
CA ASP A 93 5.21 12.61 14.83
C ASP A 93 5.26 13.67 13.72
N LEU A 94 4.42 13.53 12.69
CA LEU A 94 4.30 14.52 11.62
C LEU A 94 3.82 15.89 12.13
N LYS A 95 2.91 15.91 13.12
CA LYS A 95 2.44 17.14 13.73
C LYS A 95 3.52 17.82 14.57
N ILE A 96 4.31 17.05 15.32
CA ILE A 96 5.43 17.58 16.11
C ILE A 96 6.46 18.21 15.17
N ALA A 97 6.88 17.49 14.15
CA ALA A 97 7.82 17.97 13.14
C ALA A 97 7.35 19.27 12.48
N SER A 98 6.08 19.34 12.06
CA SER A 98 5.51 20.52 11.42
C SER A 98 5.43 21.76 12.34
N LEU A 99 5.47 21.59 13.66
CA LEU A 99 5.37 22.68 14.64
C LEU A 99 6.73 23.12 15.19
N LEU A 100 7.80 22.34 14.97
CA LEU A 100 9.14 22.73 15.38
C LEU A 100 9.69 23.82 14.42
N PRO A 101 10.37 24.86 14.94
CA PRO A 101 11.05 25.83 14.09
C PRO A 101 12.11 25.12 13.24
N ALA A 102 12.01 25.23 11.91
CA ALA A 102 13.05 24.77 11.00
C ALA A 102 14.33 25.59 11.28
N GLY A 103 15.26 25.01 12.04
CA GLY A 103 16.63 25.54 12.10
C GLY A 103 17.30 25.36 10.74
N ASP A 104 18.30 26.18 10.41
CA ASP A 104 19.05 26.14 9.15
C ASP A 104 19.84 24.84 8.90
N VAL A 105 19.58 23.78 9.68
CA VAL A 105 20.21 22.47 9.56
C VAL A 105 19.10 21.47 9.26
N VAL A 106 19.04 21.02 8.00
CA VAL A 106 18.19 19.90 7.60
C VAL A 106 18.78 18.64 8.23
N ASP A 107 18.17 18.14 9.31
CA ASP A 107 18.58 16.88 9.92
C ASP A 107 18.04 15.69 9.09
N ARG A 108 18.67 14.51 9.22
CA ARG A 108 18.20 13.27 8.59
C ARG A 108 16.79 12.88 9.05
N GLU A 109 16.46 13.20 10.29
CA GLU A 109 15.12 12.97 10.85
C GLU A 109 14.06 13.81 10.10
N ASP A 110 14.37 15.06 9.73
CA ASP A 110 13.44 15.92 8.99
C ASP A 110 13.16 15.39 7.58
N VAL A 111 14.16 14.82 6.90
CA VAL A 111 14.00 14.19 5.58
C VAL A 111 13.14 12.93 5.68
N ALA A 112 13.40 12.06 6.67
CA ALA A 112 12.61 10.85 6.90
C ALA A 112 11.14 11.17 7.22
N LEU A 113 10.88 12.26 7.95
CA LEU A 113 9.52 12.72 8.26
C LEU A 113 8.77 13.22 7.02
N LEU A 114 9.45 13.92 6.10
CA LEU A 114 8.87 14.31 4.81
C LEU A 114 8.53 13.09 3.94
N GLU A 115 9.39 12.08 3.92
CA GLU A 115 9.13 10.82 3.20
C GLU A 115 7.98 10.03 3.82
N ALA A 116 7.90 9.96 5.16
CA ALA A 116 6.81 9.31 5.88
C ALA A 116 5.44 9.97 5.59
N ARG A 117 5.43 11.31 5.49
CA ARG A 117 4.25 12.08 5.08
C ARG A 117 3.81 11.69 3.66
N ASP A 118 4.74 11.69 2.72
CA ASP A 118 4.43 11.41 1.32
C ASP A 118 3.96 9.96 1.14
N LEU A 119 4.55 9.02 1.88
CA LEU A 119 4.11 7.62 1.95
C LEU A 119 2.69 7.49 2.51
N LEU A 120 2.36 8.22 3.57
CA LEU A 120 1.01 8.23 4.15
C LEU A 120 -0.01 8.74 3.11
N PHE A 121 0.30 9.81 2.40
CA PHE A 121 -0.56 10.34 1.34
C PHE A 121 -0.71 9.37 0.17
N ALA A 122 0.37 8.71 -0.24
CA ALA A 122 0.32 7.69 -1.28
C ALA A 122 -0.63 6.53 -0.89
N ARG A 123 -0.52 6.04 0.35
CA ARG A 123 -1.41 4.99 0.88
C ARG A 123 -2.87 5.46 0.96
N LEU A 124 -3.14 6.69 1.38
CA LEU A 124 -4.48 7.27 1.37
C LEU A 124 -5.07 7.37 -0.03
N LEU A 125 -4.29 7.80 -1.02
CA LEU A 125 -4.73 7.88 -2.41
C LEU A 125 -5.02 6.49 -2.99
N GLN A 126 -4.18 5.50 -2.67
CA GLN A 126 -4.36 4.11 -3.07
C GLN A 126 -5.64 3.53 -2.45
N TYR A 127 -5.85 3.71 -1.14
CA TYR A 127 -7.07 3.28 -0.46
C TYR A 127 -8.31 3.92 -1.09
N ARG A 128 -8.27 5.22 -1.39
CA ARG A 128 -9.35 5.91 -2.10
C ARG A 128 -9.63 5.27 -3.47
N ALA A 129 -8.60 4.98 -4.25
CA ALA A 129 -8.76 4.34 -5.57
C ALA A 129 -9.44 2.96 -5.46
N PHE A 130 -9.02 2.13 -4.49
CA PHE A 130 -9.65 0.83 -4.25
C PHE A 130 -11.07 0.96 -3.72
N LYS A 131 -11.38 1.95 -2.87
CA LYS A 131 -12.74 2.22 -2.42
C LYS A 131 -13.67 2.58 -3.59
N HIS A 132 -13.16 3.35 -4.56
CA HIS A 132 -13.89 3.63 -5.80
C HIS A 132 -14.08 2.38 -6.67
N ALA A 133 -13.03 1.56 -6.83
CA ALA A 133 -13.11 0.31 -7.60
C ALA A 133 -14.10 -0.68 -6.96
N ALA A 134 -14.08 -0.83 -5.64
CA ALA A 134 -15.00 -1.66 -4.89
C ALA A 134 -16.45 -1.19 -5.07
N LYS A 135 -16.70 0.12 -4.99
CA LYS A 135 -18.03 0.70 -5.24
C LYS A 135 -18.51 0.47 -6.68
N TRP A 136 -17.62 0.64 -7.65
CA TRP A 136 -17.92 0.34 -9.06
C TRP A 136 -18.27 -1.13 -9.26
N LEU A 137 -17.48 -2.03 -8.69
CA LEU A 137 -17.70 -3.48 -8.80
C LEU A 137 -18.99 -3.91 -8.11
N SER A 138 -19.28 -3.39 -6.92
CA SER A 138 -20.54 -3.63 -6.21
C SER A 138 -21.73 -3.21 -7.07
N GLY A 139 -21.70 -2.02 -7.68
CA GLY A 139 -22.77 -1.56 -8.55
C GLY A 139 -23.00 -2.45 -9.78
N HIS A 140 -21.92 -3.01 -10.35
CA HIS A 140 -22.05 -4.00 -11.44
C HIS A 140 -22.59 -5.33 -10.97
N LEU A 141 -22.13 -5.83 -9.82
CA LEU A 141 -22.66 -7.06 -9.23
C LEU A 141 -24.15 -6.93 -8.94
N ASP A 142 -24.59 -5.79 -8.39
CA ASP A 142 -26.00 -5.52 -8.13
C ASP A 142 -26.80 -5.46 -9.43
N ALA A 143 -26.28 -4.81 -10.48
CA ALA A 143 -26.92 -4.74 -11.79
C ALA A 143 -27.04 -6.12 -12.48
N GLU A 144 -26.04 -6.99 -12.29
CA GLU A 144 -26.01 -8.33 -12.86
C GLU A 144 -26.69 -9.38 -11.97
N SER A 145 -26.99 -9.08 -10.70
CA SER A 145 -27.59 -10.01 -9.73
C SER A 145 -28.94 -10.57 -10.20
N GLY A 146 -29.69 -9.79 -10.99
CA GLY A 146 -30.95 -10.22 -11.59
C GLY A 146 -30.79 -11.11 -12.82
N ARG A 147 -29.58 -11.23 -13.37
CA ARG A 147 -29.31 -12.02 -14.58
C ARG A 147 -28.97 -13.45 -14.20
N HIS A 148 -29.83 -14.36 -14.64
CA HIS A 148 -29.65 -15.78 -14.42
C HIS A 148 -29.31 -16.44 -15.75
N ALA A 149 -28.21 -17.20 -15.76
CA ALA A 149 -27.86 -17.99 -16.94
C ALA A 149 -28.96 -19.02 -17.20
N ARG A 150 -29.48 -19.03 -18.43
CA ARG A 150 -30.46 -20.02 -18.84
C ARG A 150 -29.75 -21.35 -19.07
N GLN A 151 -29.85 -22.27 -18.12
CA GLN A 151 -29.39 -23.65 -18.32
C GLN A 151 -30.40 -24.41 -19.17
N VAL A 152 -30.26 -24.33 -20.50
CA VAL A 152 -31.09 -25.12 -21.42
C VAL A 152 -30.35 -26.40 -21.76
N LYS A 153 -31.07 -27.53 -21.73
CA LYS A 153 -30.57 -28.77 -22.33
C LYS A 153 -30.40 -28.55 -23.84
N LEU A 154 -29.30 -29.04 -24.40
CA LEU A 154 -29.08 -28.99 -25.84
C LEU A 154 -30.28 -29.64 -26.56
N GLU A 155 -30.92 -28.93 -27.49
CA GLU A 155 -32.07 -29.47 -28.21
C GLU A 155 -31.68 -30.71 -29.02
N ARG A 156 -32.59 -31.67 -29.11
CA ARG A 156 -32.35 -32.97 -29.75
C ARG A 156 -31.81 -32.86 -31.19
N LYS A 157 -32.27 -31.87 -31.96
CA LYS A 157 -31.80 -31.58 -33.33
C LYS A 157 -30.31 -31.22 -33.41
N PHE A 158 -29.72 -30.71 -32.32
CA PHE A 158 -28.29 -30.42 -32.22
C PHE A 158 -27.49 -31.61 -31.69
N VAL A 159 -28.07 -32.40 -30.77
CA VAL A 159 -27.50 -33.68 -30.32
C VAL A 159 -27.36 -34.65 -31.49
N GLU A 160 -28.38 -34.74 -32.35
CA GLU A 160 -28.40 -35.61 -33.54
C GLU A 160 -27.48 -35.11 -34.67
N ARG A 161 -27.01 -33.86 -34.61
CA ARG A 161 -26.05 -33.27 -35.56
C ARG A 161 -24.63 -33.20 -35.01
N THR A 162 -24.37 -33.76 -33.84
CA THR A 162 -23.01 -33.82 -33.29
C THR A 162 -22.17 -34.62 -34.28
N PRO A 163 -21.02 -34.09 -34.76
CA PRO A 163 -20.16 -34.84 -35.65
C PRO A 163 -19.79 -36.17 -34.98
N GLU A 164 -19.74 -37.24 -35.78
CA GLU A 164 -19.32 -38.54 -35.30
C GLU A 164 -17.91 -38.40 -34.71
N LEU A 165 -17.71 -38.92 -33.50
CA LEU A 165 -16.42 -38.86 -32.83
C LEU A 165 -15.44 -39.76 -33.57
N VAL A 166 -14.69 -39.17 -34.50
CA VAL A 166 -13.59 -39.87 -35.16
C VAL A 166 -12.40 -39.85 -34.23
N TRP A 167 -12.27 -40.90 -33.42
CA TRP A 167 -11.14 -41.07 -32.52
C TRP A 167 -9.92 -41.57 -33.30
N THR A 168 -9.04 -40.66 -33.70
CA THR A 168 -7.82 -40.97 -34.49
C THR A 168 -6.59 -41.27 -33.63
N LEU A 169 -6.71 -41.19 -32.30
CA LEU A 169 -5.59 -41.30 -31.37
C LEU A 169 -5.38 -42.74 -30.91
N THR A 170 -4.13 -43.12 -30.72
CA THR A 170 -3.75 -44.43 -30.18
C THR A 170 -3.96 -44.50 -28.67
N LEU A 171 -3.82 -45.70 -28.09
CA LEU A 171 -3.92 -45.88 -26.64
C LEU A 171 -2.83 -45.10 -25.88
N ASP A 172 -1.63 -45.03 -26.47
CA ASP A 172 -0.50 -44.30 -25.90
C ASP A 172 -0.73 -42.78 -25.94
N ASP A 173 -1.31 -42.26 -27.04
CA ASP A 173 -1.71 -40.86 -27.14
C ASP A 173 -2.78 -40.49 -26.09
N PHE A 174 -3.73 -41.40 -25.85
CA PHE A 174 -4.73 -41.21 -24.81
C PHE A 174 -4.12 -41.19 -23.41
N ALA A 175 -3.14 -42.05 -23.14
CA ALA A 175 -2.40 -42.05 -21.88
C ALA A 175 -1.62 -40.73 -21.69
N ALA A 176 -1.01 -40.19 -22.74
CA ALA A 176 -0.32 -38.91 -22.70
C ALA A 176 -1.27 -37.73 -22.42
N LEU A 177 -2.45 -37.72 -23.05
CA LEU A 177 -3.49 -36.71 -22.79
C LEU A 177 -4.05 -36.81 -21.37
N ALA A 178 -4.26 -38.03 -20.86
CA ALA A 178 -4.71 -38.25 -19.49
C ALA A 178 -3.67 -37.76 -18.48
N LEU A 179 -2.38 -38.01 -18.74
CA LEU A 179 -1.28 -37.46 -17.95
C LEU A 179 -1.32 -35.93 -17.94
N LEU A 180 -1.42 -35.28 -19.10
CA LEU A 180 -1.51 -33.82 -19.19
C LEU A 180 -2.70 -33.25 -18.42
N ALA A 181 -3.89 -33.86 -18.54
CA ALA A 181 -5.11 -33.40 -17.91
C ALA A 181 -5.11 -33.60 -16.38
N MET A 182 -4.48 -34.69 -15.91
CA MET A 182 -4.37 -35.04 -14.49
C MET A 182 -3.15 -34.41 -13.82
N THR A 183 -2.21 -33.86 -14.59
CA THR A 183 -1.07 -33.13 -14.03
C THR A 183 -1.61 -31.90 -13.31
N PRO A 184 -1.30 -31.71 -12.01
CA PRO A 184 -1.69 -30.52 -11.27
C PRO A 184 -1.25 -29.28 -12.04
N ARG A 185 -2.19 -28.39 -12.34
CA ARG A 185 -1.85 -27.11 -12.96
C ARG A 185 -0.94 -26.35 -12.01
N GLU A 186 0.11 -25.75 -12.56
CA GLU A 186 0.93 -24.82 -11.79
C GLU A 186 0.01 -23.78 -11.15
N ILE A 187 0.19 -23.59 -9.85
CA ILE A 187 -0.60 -22.62 -9.09
C ILE A 187 -0.32 -21.26 -9.74
N PRO A 188 -1.33 -20.57 -10.27
CA PRO A 188 -1.11 -19.27 -10.88
C PRO A 188 -0.54 -18.33 -9.82
N THR A 189 0.75 -18.02 -9.93
CA THR A 189 1.40 -17.04 -9.09
C THR A 189 0.97 -15.66 -9.56
N VAL A 190 0.40 -14.87 -8.66
CA VAL A 190 0.14 -13.45 -8.91
C VAL A 190 1.46 -12.74 -9.15
N GLY A 191 1.58 -12.03 -10.27
CA GLY A 191 2.73 -11.17 -10.56
C GLY A 191 2.85 -10.12 -9.46
N LEU A 192 3.93 -10.21 -8.68
CA LEU A 192 4.23 -9.26 -7.62
C LEU A 192 4.99 -8.04 -8.15
N ASP A 193 5.15 -7.91 -9.47
CA ASP A 193 5.91 -6.83 -10.10
C ASP A 193 5.32 -5.43 -9.82
N HIS A 194 4.04 -5.36 -9.44
CA HIS A 194 3.37 -4.13 -9.01
C HIS A 194 3.49 -3.86 -7.51
N LEU A 195 4.04 -4.80 -6.73
CA LEU A 195 4.43 -4.53 -5.35
C LEU A 195 5.72 -3.72 -5.39
N HIS A 196 5.66 -2.52 -4.83
CA HIS A 196 6.81 -1.65 -4.56
C HIS A 196 7.71 -2.27 -3.48
N ALA A 197 8.25 -3.46 -3.71
CA ALA A 197 9.43 -3.91 -3.00
C ALA A 197 10.60 -3.07 -3.52
N PRO A 198 11.44 -2.46 -2.65
CA PRO A 198 12.71 -1.93 -3.12
C PRO A 198 13.48 -3.09 -3.77
N LEU A 199 13.57 -3.08 -5.10
CA LEU A 199 14.14 -4.15 -5.93
C LEU A 199 15.62 -4.46 -5.62
N VAL A 200 16.24 -3.68 -4.72
CA VAL A 200 17.65 -3.80 -4.36
C VAL A 200 17.81 -3.49 -2.87
N SER A 201 18.28 -4.47 -2.10
CA SER A 201 18.58 -4.28 -0.68
C SER A 201 19.89 -3.51 -0.51
N ILE A 202 19.86 -2.41 0.24
CA ILE A 202 21.07 -1.64 0.60
C ILE A 202 22.04 -2.52 1.40
N ARG A 203 21.52 -3.43 2.23
CA ARG A 203 22.29 -4.39 3.02
C ARG A 203 23.15 -5.31 2.15
N GLU A 204 22.54 -5.88 1.11
CA GLU A 204 23.24 -6.77 0.17
C GLU A 204 24.35 -6.00 -0.57
N GLN A 205 24.05 -4.77 -1.00
CA GLN A 205 25.05 -3.94 -1.69
C GLN A 205 26.20 -3.51 -0.77
N ALA A 206 25.94 -3.25 0.51
CA ALA A 206 26.99 -2.98 1.49
C ALA A 206 27.90 -4.19 1.69
N ALA A 207 27.35 -5.41 1.76
CA ALA A 207 28.13 -6.63 1.87
C ALA A 207 29.06 -6.83 0.65
N GLU A 208 28.59 -6.54 -0.56
CA GLU A 208 29.42 -6.60 -1.76
C GLU A 208 30.56 -5.57 -1.74
N ILE A 209 30.28 -4.33 -1.33
CA ILE A 209 31.30 -3.27 -1.22
C ILE A 209 32.37 -3.68 -0.19
N VAL A 210 31.97 -4.18 0.97
CA VAL A 210 32.89 -4.66 2.01
C VAL A 210 33.76 -5.80 1.48
N ALA A 211 33.18 -6.77 0.76
CA ALA A 211 33.91 -7.89 0.18
C ALA A 211 34.99 -7.41 -0.81
N GLN A 212 34.67 -6.44 -1.67
CA GLN A 212 35.61 -5.89 -2.64
C GLN A 212 36.72 -5.06 -1.95
N LEU A 213 36.35 -4.21 -1.00
CA LEU A 213 37.30 -3.35 -0.28
C LEU A 213 38.22 -4.11 0.67
N ARG A 214 37.77 -5.20 1.30
CA ARG A 214 38.65 -6.07 2.10
C ARG A 214 39.73 -6.74 1.26
N GLY A 215 39.47 -7.00 -0.02
CA GLY A 215 40.44 -7.59 -0.95
C GLY A 215 41.43 -6.58 -1.54
N ALA A 216 40.94 -5.40 -1.93
CA ALA A 216 41.74 -4.39 -2.64
C ALA A 216 42.31 -3.27 -1.75
N GLY A 217 41.77 -3.08 -0.55
CA GLY A 217 42.13 -2.01 0.39
C GLY A 217 41.57 -0.64 0.03
N SER A 218 41.69 -0.22 -1.23
CA SER A 218 41.14 1.04 -1.74
C SER A 218 40.67 0.87 -3.19
N LEU A 219 39.49 1.39 -3.51
CA LEU A 219 38.88 1.33 -4.85
C LEU A 219 38.14 2.64 -5.14
N SER A 220 38.11 3.04 -6.41
CA SER A 220 37.22 4.11 -6.86
C SER A 220 35.77 3.65 -6.88
N PHE A 221 34.82 4.58 -6.70
CA PHE A 221 33.40 4.27 -6.82
C PHE A 221 33.04 3.75 -8.23
N ARG A 222 33.77 4.17 -9.27
CA ARG A 222 33.61 3.65 -10.64
C ARG A 222 33.95 2.17 -10.74
N GLU A 223 35.00 1.73 -10.08
CA GLU A 223 35.37 0.31 -10.01
C GLU A 223 34.35 -0.47 -9.18
N LEU A 224 33.87 0.10 -8.08
CA LEU A 224 32.82 -0.51 -7.26
C LEU A 224 31.48 -0.64 -7.97
N ILE A 225 31.23 0.02 -9.11
CA ILE A 225 30.01 -0.15 -9.91
C ILE A 225 30.27 -0.82 -11.27
N ALA A 226 31.52 -1.22 -11.52
CA ALA A 226 31.87 -1.87 -12.78
C ALA A 226 31.08 -3.19 -12.94
N GLY A 227 30.44 -3.36 -14.10
CA GLY A 227 29.64 -4.55 -14.41
C GLY A 227 28.18 -4.50 -13.94
N VAL A 228 27.74 -3.43 -13.29
CA VAL A 228 26.33 -3.26 -12.89
C VAL A 228 25.51 -2.65 -14.01
N ALA A 229 24.47 -3.36 -14.48
CA ALA A 229 23.60 -2.89 -15.56
C ALA A 229 22.38 -2.07 -15.09
N SER A 230 21.93 -2.26 -13.84
CA SER A 230 20.74 -1.61 -13.30
C SER A 230 21.08 -0.30 -12.58
N ARG A 231 20.39 0.79 -12.95
CA ARG A 231 20.53 2.09 -12.29
C ARG A 231 20.15 2.03 -10.80
N GLY A 232 19.17 1.21 -10.44
CA GLY A 232 18.76 1.02 -9.05
C GLY A 232 19.88 0.44 -8.18
N VAL A 233 20.67 -0.49 -8.74
CA VAL A 233 21.82 -1.09 -8.04
C VAL A 233 22.96 -0.09 -7.87
N ILE A 234 23.20 0.78 -8.86
CA ILE A 234 24.20 1.86 -8.74
C ILE A 234 23.83 2.81 -7.59
N VAL A 235 22.56 3.23 -7.52
CA VAL A 235 22.08 4.10 -6.45
C VAL A 235 22.17 3.38 -5.09
N ALA A 236 21.76 2.12 -5.02
CA ALA A 236 21.85 1.34 -3.79
C ALA A 236 23.30 1.13 -3.32
N ARG A 237 24.25 0.87 -4.22
CA ARG A 237 25.69 0.81 -3.89
C ARG A 237 26.22 2.15 -3.39
N PHE A 238 25.78 3.26 -3.98
CA PHE A 238 26.16 4.58 -3.49
C PHE A 238 25.65 4.83 -2.06
N LEU A 239 24.36 4.57 -1.82
CA LEU A 239 23.75 4.68 -0.50
C LEU A 239 24.43 3.75 0.52
N ALA A 240 24.74 2.52 0.12
CA ALA A 240 25.47 1.57 0.94
C ALA A 240 26.89 2.08 1.31
N ALA A 241 27.60 2.71 0.37
CA ALA A 241 28.90 3.32 0.65
C ALA A 241 28.76 4.46 1.67
N LEU A 242 27.78 5.35 1.50
CA LEU A 242 27.52 6.44 2.44
C LEU A 242 27.18 5.93 3.84
N GLU A 243 26.42 4.83 3.92
CA GLU A 243 26.05 4.21 5.18
C GLU A 243 27.27 3.56 5.87
N LEU A 244 28.16 2.91 5.11
CA LEU A 244 29.42 2.39 5.64
C LEU A 244 30.33 3.51 6.16
N TYR A 245 30.36 4.67 5.47
CA TYR A 245 31.08 5.85 5.94
C TYR A 245 30.47 6.43 7.21
N ARG A 246 29.13 6.48 7.30
CA ARG A 246 28.40 6.89 8.51
C ARG A 246 28.80 6.06 9.73
N ARG A 247 29.07 4.76 9.53
CA ARG A 247 29.53 3.82 10.57
C ARG A 247 31.05 3.78 10.75
N SER A 248 31.79 4.70 10.12
CA SER A 248 33.26 4.77 10.16
C SER A 248 33.98 3.50 9.65
N ALA A 249 33.30 2.68 8.83
CA ALA A 249 33.86 1.45 8.27
C ALA A 249 34.73 1.72 7.03
N VAL A 250 34.45 2.82 6.31
CA VAL A 250 35.21 3.28 5.14
C VAL A 250 35.47 4.77 5.23
N THR A 251 36.50 5.23 4.53
CA THR A 251 36.82 6.64 4.34
C THR A 251 36.74 7.03 2.87
N PHE A 252 36.44 8.32 2.62
CA PHE A 252 36.34 8.88 1.28
C PHE A 252 37.41 9.92 1.01
N GLU A 253 37.93 9.91 -0.21
CA GLU A 253 38.80 10.96 -0.73
C GLU A 253 38.24 11.41 -2.09
N GLN A 254 37.95 12.71 -2.19
CA GLN A 254 37.48 13.33 -3.43
C GLN A 254 38.12 14.72 -3.55
N LEU A 255 39.01 14.88 -4.53
CA LEU A 255 39.81 16.10 -4.73
C LEU A 255 39.02 17.27 -5.32
N GLU A 256 38.02 16.98 -6.15
CA GLU A 256 37.18 17.97 -6.84
C GLU A 256 35.70 17.58 -6.71
N PRO A 257 34.76 18.56 -6.59
CA PRO A 257 33.33 18.26 -6.58
C PRO A 257 32.92 17.44 -7.81
N LEU A 258 32.19 16.35 -7.60
CA LEU A 258 31.79 15.39 -8.66
C LEU A 258 32.97 14.72 -9.40
N GLY A 259 34.19 14.85 -8.87
CA GLY A 259 35.37 14.15 -9.34
C GLY A 259 35.38 12.69 -8.90
N GLU A 260 36.51 12.03 -9.11
CA GLU A 260 36.71 10.64 -8.70
C GLU A 260 36.58 10.48 -7.19
N LEU A 261 35.69 9.57 -6.77
CA LEU A 261 35.45 9.24 -5.36
C LEU A 261 36.22 7.97 -5.04
N THR A 262 37.30 8.09 -4.28
CA THR A 262 38.10 6.95 -3.82
C THR A 262 37.63 6.53 -2.44
N ILE A 263 37.38 5.24 -2.28
CA ILE A 263 36.83 4.64 -1.07
C ILE A 263 37.87 3.69 -0.51
N THR A 264 38.30 3.94 0.73
CA THR A 264 39.35 3.16 1.40
C THR A 264 38.78 2.45 2.61
N TRP A 265 39.18 1.19 2.81
CA TRP A 265 38.78 0.40 3.96
C TRP A 265 39.48 0.91 5.23
N SER A 266 38.70 1.35 6.23
CA SER A 266 39.22 1.82 7.53
C SER A 266 38.78 0.94 8.70
N GLY A 267 37.85 0.01 8.48
CA GLY A 267 37.27 -0.83 9.52
C GLY A 267 38.22 -1.92 10.04
N HIS A 268 38.99 -1.62 11.09
CA HIS A 268 39.65 -2.65 11.90
C HIS A 268 38.70 -3.35 12.89
N ASP A 269 37.60 -2.71 13.30
CA ASP A 269 36.60 -3.23 14.26
C ASP A 269 35.20 -3.46 13.66
N PHE A 270 35.05 -3.45 12.33
CA PHE A 270 33.74 -3.65 11.70
C PHE A 270 33.36 -5.14 11.65
N ALA A 271 32.52 -5.57 12.59
CA ALA A 271 31.98 -6.93 12.65
C ALA A 271 30.89 -7.17 11.60
N ASP A 272 30.88 -8.34 10.96
CA ASP A 272 29.90 -8.71 9.93
C ASP A 272 28.44 -8.71 10.45
N GLU A 273 28.23 -8.87 11.76
CA GLU A 273 26.91 -8.70 12.40
C GLU A 273 26.34 -7.28 12.23
N SER A 274 27.21 -6.27 12.09
CA SER A 274 26.80 -4.89 11.82
C SER A 274 26.19 -4.72 10.44
N LEU A 275 26.39 -5.67 9.52
CA LEU A 275 25.70 -5.67 8.23
C LEU A 275 24.20 -5.93 8.39
N ALA A 276 23.80 -6.75 9.37
CA ALA A 276 22.38 -7.10 9.57
C ALA A 276 21.51 -5.90 9.98
N THR A 277 22.12 -4.88 10.60
CA THR A 277 21.43 -3.64 10.99
C THR A 277 21.53 -2.54 9.94
N LEU A 278 22.21 -2.78 8.81
CA LEU A 278 22.20 -1.85 7.67
C LEU A 278 20.84 -1.94 6.97
N GLY A 279 20.24 -0.79 6.70
CA GLY A 279 18.96 -0.71 6.00
C GLY A 279 17.72 -0.90 6.88
N ALA A 280 17.86 -1.20 8.18
CA ALA A 280 16.71 -1.40 9.08
C ALA A 280 15.86 -0.12 9.28
N ASP A 281 16.44 1.04 8.99
CA ASP A 281 15.75 2.33 9.01
C ASP A 281 14.94 2.59 7.71
N TYR A 282 15.06 1.71 6.70
CA TYR A 282 14.52 1.88 5.34
C TYR A 282 13.55 0.76 4.88
N ASP A 283 13.36 -0.30 5.69
CA ASP A 283 12.34 -1.36 5.52
C ASP A 283 11.05 -0.99 6.27
#